data_AF-A0A510XQN2-F1
#
_entry.id   AF-A0A510XQN2-F1
#
_cell.length_a   1.000
_cell.length_b   1.000
_cell.length_c   1.000
_cell.angle_alpha   90.00
_cell.angle_beta   90.00
_cell.angle_gamma   90.00
#
_symmetry.space_group_name_H-M   'P 1'
#
loop_
_entity.id
_entity.type
_entity.pdbx_description
1 polymer ?
#
loop_
_entity_poly.entity_id
_entity_poly.type
_entity_poly.pdbx_seq_one_letter_code
_entity_poly.pdbx_strand_id
1 'polypeptide(L)'
;MSNDISTSSSYLDSITWQDTQVATTEEESDALTQEDFFSLLTQQLSYQDPSNPADNDQMIAQMTNFTMAQGITDLNTNFESLASSMTSNSALQASTLVGKQALLESNTLELGESGEAKGSAVAEEAVDNLTIKVTDASGQLVRTIDMGTQAAGAVRFSWDGNNEAGERLPEGEYTITAEGSTNGEFSSLPVATFKNIESVNINGSSGIIINTKEGAVRLTDVAEIA
;
A
#
# COMPACT_ATOMS: atom_id res chain seq x y z
N MET A 1 -53.46 -39.23 -12.51
CA MET A 1 -52.56 -40.39 -12.34
C MET A 1 -51.34 -39.88 -11.56
N SER A 2 -51.26 -40.22 -10.28
CA SER A 2 -50.04 -40.04 -9.48
C SER A 2 -48.97 -41.02 -9.94
N ASN A 3 -47.70 -40.62 -9.85
CA ASN A 3 -46.68 -41.51 -9.32
C ASN A 3 -45.46 -40.70 -8.83
N ASP A 4 -45.24 -40.77 -7.52
CA ASP A 4 -43.95 -40.59 -6.88
C ASP A 4 -42.95 -41.63 -7.42
N ILE A 5 -41.69 -41.22 -7.63
CA ILE A 5 -40.55 -42.12 -7.55
C ILE A 5 -39.45 -41.42 -6.74
N SER A 6 -39.42 -41.76 -5.45
CA SER A 6 -38.23 -41.69 -4.61
C SER A 6 -37.30 -42.84 -5.01
N THR A 7 -36.07 -42.52 -5.44
CA THR A 7 -34.96 -43.47 -5.38
C THR A 7 -33.68 -42.76 -4.95
N SER A 8 -33.41 -42.89 -3.66
CA SER A 8 -32.14 -42.70 -2.96
C SER A 8 -30.96 -43.34 -3.72
N SER A 9 -29.95 -42.53 -4.05
CA SER A 9 -28.67 -43.00 -4.58
C SER A 9 -27.57 -42.74 -3.55
N SER A 10 -27.58 -43.54 -2.49
CA SER A 10 -26.63 -43.56 -1.36
C SER A 10 -25.26 -44.16 -1.70
N TYR A 11 -24.81 -44.01 -2.95
CA TYR A 11 -23.57 -44.62 -3.47
C TYR A 11 -22.56 -43.60 -3.99
N LEU A 12 -22.88 -42.30 -3.95
CA LEU A 12 -21.99 -41.22 -4.38
C LEU A 12 -21.33 -40.48 -3.21
N ASP A 13 -21.76 -40.75 -1.97
CA ASP A 13 -21.27 -40.10 -0.75
C ASP A 13 -20.00 -40.78 -0.18
N SER A 14 -19.57 -41.91 -0.75
CA SER A 14 -18.35 -42.62 -0.34
C SER A 14 -17.08 -42.16 -1.07
N ILE A 15 -17.17 -41.13 -1.92
CA ILE A 15 -16.06 -40.60 -2.72
C ILE A 15 -15.61 -39.21 -2.23
N THR A 16 -16.26 -38.63 -1.21
CA THR A 16 -15.75 -37.42 -0.57
C THR A 16 -14.55 -37.77 0.31
N TRP A 17 -13.39 -37.27 -0.11
CA TRP A 17 -12.13 -37.28 0.61
C TRP A 17 -12.33 -37.05 2.12
N GLN A 18 -12.01 -38.08 2.90
CA GLN A 18 -12.02 -38.03 4.35
C GLN A 18 -10.72 -37.35 4.78
N ASP A 19 -10.84 -36.10 5.23
CA ASP A 19 -9.74 -35.30 5.75
C ASP A 19 -9.12 -36.04 6.94
N THR A 20 -8.00 -36.71 6.69
CA THR A 20 -7.23 -37.39 7.72
C THR A 20 -6.51 -36.30 8.51
N GLN A 21 -7.11 -35.90 9.63
CA GLN A 21 -6.40 -35.07 10.60
C GLN A 21 -5.20 -35.87 11.13
N VAL A 22 -4.04 -35.57 10.55
CA VAL A 22 -2.75 -35.95 11.13
C VAL A 22 -2.64 -35.14 12.41
N ALA A 23 -2.72 -35.81 13.56
CA ALA A 23 -2.37 -35.21 14.83
C ALA A 23 -0.93 -34.72 14.71
N THR A 24 -0.75 -33.41 14.62
CA THR A 24 0.52 -32.76 14.93
C THR A 24 0.78 -33.04 16.40
N THR A 25 1.60 -34.04 16.69
CA THR A 25 2.37 -34.06 17.94
C THR A 25 3.13 -32.74 17.96
N GLU A 26 2.67 -31.80 18.78
CA GLU A 26 3.49 -30.72 19.28
C GLU A 26 4.72 -31.40 19.90
N GLU A 27 5.89 -31.20 19.30
CA GLU A 27 7.12 -31.47 20.01
C GLU A 27 7.16 -30.48 21.16
N GLU A 28 6.73 -30.96 22.34
CA GLU A 28 7.03 -30.32 23.62
C GLU A 28 8.53 -30.02 23.60
N SER A 29 8.85 -28.73 23.59
CA SER A 29 10.22 -28.27 23.64
C SER A 29 10.88 -28.89 24.87
N ASP A 30 11.82 -29.81 24.64
CA ASP A 30 12.70 -30.44 25.65
C ASP A 30 13.73 -29.41 26.20
N ALA A 31 13.30 -28.16 26.35
CA ALA A 31 14.04 -27.07 26.93
C ALA A 31 13.65 -27.01 28.41
N LEU A 32 14.60 -27.35 29.29
CA LEU A 32 14.48 -27.16 30.74
C LEU A 32 13.90 -25.78 31.01
N THR A 33 12.66 -25.75 31.49
CA THR A 33 12.01 -24.48 31.79
C THR A 33 12.69 -23.86 33.01
N GLN A 34 12.59 -22.54 33.15
CA GLN A 34 13.10 -21.84 34.32
C GLN A 34 12.53 -22.42 35.64
N GLU A 35 11.32 -22.97 35.60
CA GLU A 35 10.66 -23.66 36.72
C GLU A 35 11.31 -25.02 37.03
N ASP A 36 11.66 -25.82 36.01
CA ASP A 36 12.40 -27.07 36.20
C ASP A 36 13.79 -26.82 36.78
N PHE A 37 14.46 -25.73 36.38
CA PHE A 37 15.72 -25.31 36.97
C PHE A 37 15.58 -24.89 38.44
N PHE A 38 14.58 -24.09 38.79
CA PHE A 38 14.36 -23.70 40.19
C PHE A 38 13.96 -24.89 41.08
N SER A 39 13.25 -25.87 40.52
CA SER A 39 12.94 -27.14 41.19
C SER A 39 14.21 -27.95 41.45
N LEU A 40 15.09 -28.08 40.46
CA LEU A 40 16.38 -28.77 40.61
C LEU A 40 17.33 -28.03 41.56
N LEU A 41 17.35 -26.69 41.53
CA LEU A 41 18.17 -25.84 42.40
C LEU A 41 17.71 -25.93 43.87
N THR A 42 16.40 -25.97 44.13
CA THR A 42 15.84 -26.13 45.48
C THR A 42 16.07 -27.55 46.02
N GLN A 43 15.96 -28.56 45.16
CA GLN A 43 16.30 -29.95 45.50
C GLN A 43 17.79 -30.12 45.84
N GLN A 44 18.69 -29.50 45.08
CA GLN A 44 20.14 -29.53 45.32
C GLN A 44 20.53 -28.73 46.58
N LEU A 45 19.95 -27.56 46.83
CA LEU A 45 20.18 -26.79 48.07
C LEU A 45 19.79 -27.54 49.34
N SER A 46 18.80 -28.43 49.29
CA SER A 46 18.44 -29.27 50.45
C SER A 46 19.43 -30.41 50.74
N TYR A 47 20.32 -30.75 49.79
CA TYR A 47 21.20 -31.92 49.85
C TYR A 47 22.71 -31.60 49.67
N GLN A 48 23.10 -30.33 49.57
CA GLN A 48 24.51 -29.92 49.39
C GLN A 48 25.29 -29.90 50.72
N ASP A 49 26.51 -30.44 50.68
CA ASP A 49 27.53 -30.25 51.72
C ASP A 49 28.11 -28.83 51.59
N PRO A 50 28.17 -28.03 52.68
CA PRO A 50 28.56 -26.62 52.66
C PRO A 50 30.00 -26.32 52.21
N SER A 51 30.79 -27.33 51.87
CA SER A 51 32.22 -27.19 51.53
C SER A 51 32.54 -26.95 50.05
N ASN A 52 31.57 -27.00 49.11
CA ASN A 52 31.87 -26.80 47.67
C ASN A 52 30.78 -26.04 46.85
N PRO A 53 30.68 -24.71 46.99
CA PRO A 53 29.63 -23.89 46.36
C PRO A 53 29.83 -23.54 44.86
N ALA A 54 30.99 -23.81 44.27
CA ALA A 54 31.38 -23.28 42.96
C ALA A 54 30.61 -23.85 41.74
N ASP A 55 30.07 -25.08 41.83
CA ASP A 55 29.30 -25.69 40.72
C ASP A 55 27.92 -25.04 40.51
N ASN A 56 27.35 -24.42 41.56
CA ASN A 56 26.08 -23.69 41.46
C ASN A 56 26.23 -22.36 40.69
N ASP A 57 27.34 -21.64 40.87
CA ASP A 57 27.57 -20.35 40.20
C ASP A 57 27.73 -20.51 38.68
N GLN A 58 28.38 -21.59 38.23
CA GLN A 58 28.54 -21.90 36.81
C GLN A 58 27.21 -22.25 36.13
N MET A 59 26.35 -23.00 36.82
CA MET A 59 25.03 -23.35 36.32
C MET A 59 24.08 -22.14 36.27
N ILE A 60 24.13 -21.28 37.29
CA ILE A 60 23.39 -20.00 37.32
C ILE A 60 23.87 -19.07 36.19
N ALA A 61 25.18 -19.01 35.92
CA ALA A 61 25.72 -18.23 34.80
C ALA A 61 25.27 -18.77 33.43
N GLN A 62 25.25 -20.09 33.23
CA GLN A 62 24.74 -20.70 32.01
C GLN A 62 23.24 -20.45 31.83
N MET A 63 22.44 -20.60 32.90
CA MET A 63 21.00 -20.31 32.87
C MET A 63 20.72 -18.83 32.59
N THR A 64 21.48 -17.92 33.19
CA THR A 64 21.36 -16.47 32.90
C THR A 64 21.64 -16.19 31.43
N ASN A 65 22.65 -16.83 30.83
CA ASN A 65 22.93 -16.71 29.40
C ASN A 65 21.78 -17.28 28.54
N PHE A 66 21.17 -18.40 28.95
CA PHE A 66 19.98 -18.95 28.29
C PHE A 66 18.75 -18.03 28.41
N THR A 67 18.48 -17.47 29.59
CA THR A 67 17.38 -16.51 29.78
C THR A 67 17.60 -15.23 28.98
N MET A 68 18.85 -14.75 28.89
CA MET A 68 19.19 -13.61 28.02
C MET A 68 18.99 -13.95 26.54
N ALA A 69 19.43 -15.14 26.10
CA ALA A 69 19.22 -15.59 24.73
C ALA A 69 17.72 -15.74 24.40
N GLN A 70 16.94 -16.32 25.32
CA GLN A 70 15.49 -16.42 25.19
C GLN A 70 14.84 -15.04 25.13
N GLY A 71 15.25 -14.10 26.00
CA GLY A 71 14.77 -12.73 25.98
C GLY A 71 15.06 -12.01 24.65
N ILE A 72 16.21 -12.27 24.02
CA ILE A 72 16.53 -11.74 22.68
C ILE A 72 15.63 -12.38 21.62
N THR A 73 15.38 -13.68 21.70
CA THR A 73 14.45 -14.38 20.80
C THR A 73 13.03 -13.82 20.91
N ASP A 74 12.53 -13.66 22.14
CA ASP A 74 11.21 -13.10 22.41
C ASP A 74 11.11 -11.65 21.91
N LEU A 75 12.18 -10.86 22.07
CA LEU A 75 12.25 -9.50 21.50
C LEU A 75 12.15 -9.55 19.97
N ASN A 76 12.90 -10.42 19.31
CA ASN A 76 12.84 -10.56 17.84
C ASN A 76 11.43 -10.95 17.38
N THR A 77 10.78 -11.92 18.02
CA THR A 77 9.40 -12.32 17.72
C THR A 77 8.41 -11.17 17.92
N ASN A 78 8.57 -10.40 19.00
CA ASN A 78 7.75 -9.22 19.23
C ASN A 78 7.99 -8.12 18.18
N PHE A 79 9.24 -7.94 17.72
CA PHE A 79 9.56 -7.01 16.63
C PHE A 79 8.96 -7.45 15.30
N GLU A 80 8.98 -8.74 14.97
CA GLU A 80 8.32 -9.29 13.78
C GLU A 80 6.80 -9.08 13.83
N SER A 81 6.18 -9.34 14.99
CA SER A 81 4.76 -9.09 15.22
C SER A 81 4.40 -7.60 15.08
N LEU A 82 5.24 -6.72 15.61
CA LEU A 82 5.08 -5.27 15.45
C LEU A 82 5.21 -4.85 13.98
N ALA A 83 6.21 -5.35 13.26
CA ALA A 83 6.42 -5.06 11.84
C ALA A 83 5.23 -5.55 10.99
N SER A 84 4.68 -6.73 11.30
CA SER A 84 3.47 -7.27 10.69
C SER A 84 2.24 -6.38 10.97
N SER A 85 2.09 -5.92 12.22
CA SER A 85 1.02 -5.00 12.62
C SER A 85 1.13 -3.64 11.91
N MET A 86 2.33 -3.10 11.78
CA MET A 86 2.58 -1.87 11.01
C MET A 86 2.26 -2.07 9.53
N THR A 87 2.64 -3.19 8.94
CA THR A 87 2.32 -3.54 7.54
C THR A 87 0.82 -3.65 7.33
N SER A 88 0.10 -4.29 8.27
CA SER A 88 -1.36 -4.42 8.25
C SER A 88 -2.05 -3.05 8.35
N ASN A 89 -1.54 -2.14 9.18
CA ASN A 89 -2.05 -0.78 9.29
C ASN A 89 -1.80 0.04 8.01
N SER A 90 -0.63 -0.12 7.40
CA SER A 90 -0.35 0.46 6.07
C SER A 90 -1.28 -0.09 5.00
N ALA A 91 -1.62 -1.39 5.06
CA ALA A 91 -2.57 -2.01 4.15
C ALA A 91 -3.99 -1.44 4.30
N LEU A 92 -4.45 -1.19 5.52
CA LEU A 92 -5.73 -0.53 5.78
C LEU A 92 -5.75 0.89 5.20
N GLN A 93 -4.70 1.68 5.41
CA GLN A 93 -4.59 3.02 4.83
C GLN A 93 -4.61 2.97 3.30
N ALA A 94 -3.82 2.07 2.70
CA ALA A 94 -3.80 1.79 1.27
C ALA A 94 -5.18 1.41 0.71
N SER A 95 -5.94 0.59 1.43
CA SER A 95 -7.27 0.16 0.99
C SER A 95 -8.26 1.33 0.85
N THR A 96 -8.07 2.41 1.61
CA THR A 96 -8.91 3.61 1.47
C THR A 96 -8.59 4.45 0.24
N LEU A 97 -7.45 4.18 -0.42
CA LEU A 97 -7.01 4.88 -1.63
C LEU A 97 -7.65 4.31 -2.89
N VAL A 98 -8.06 3.04 -2.89
CA VAL A 98 -8.72 2.44 -4.06
C VAL A 98 -10.01 3.17 -4.37
N GLY A 99 -10.17 3.61 -5.62
CA GLY A 99 -11.31 4.42 -6.08
C GLY A 99 -11.18 5.92 -5.81
N LYS A 100 -10.12 6.37 -5.12
CA LYS A 100 -9.75 7.80 -5.05
C LYS A 100 -8.98 8.24 -6.28
N GLN A 101 -8.74 9.54 -6.39
CA GLN A 101 -7.94 10.11 -7.48
C GLN A 101 -6.59 10.61 -6.94
N ALA A 102 -5.50 10.22 -7.60
CA ALA A 102 -4.15 10.70 -7.33
C ALA A 102 -3.76 11.76 -8.36
N LEU A 103 -3.20 12.89 -7.92
CA LEU A 103 -2.59 13.88 -8.79
C LEU A 103 -1.17 13.44 -9.13
N LEU A 104 -0.96 13.05 -10.39
CA LEU A 104 0.30 12.53 -10.90
C LEU A 104 0.85 13.44 -11.99
N GLU A 105 2.17 13.62 -12.05
CA GLU A 105 2.83 14.30 -13.16
C GLU A 105 2.56 13.53 -14.46
N SER A 106 1.69 14.09 -15.28
CA SER A 106 1.18 13.48 -16.49
C SER A 106 0.54 14.56 -17.35
N ASN A 107 0.77 14.47 -18.65
CA ASN A 107 0.15 15.33 -19.65
C ASN A 107 -1.14 14.72 -20.22
N THR A 108 -1.57 13.53 -19.78
CA THR A 108 -2.81 12.91 -20.24
C THR A 108 -3.93 13.21 -19.26
N LEU A 109 -5.09 13.61 -19.78
CA LEU A 109 -6.27 13.99 -19.01
C LEU A 109 -7.45 13.13 -19.47
N GLU A 110 -8.07 12.44 -18.53
CA GLU A 110 -9.23 11.59 -18.81
C GLU A 110 -10.51 12.42 -18.67
N LEU A 111 -11.30 12.47 -19.74
CA LEU A 111 -12.61 13.09 -19.77
C LEU A 111 -13.67 11.99 -19.75
N GLY A 112 -14.54 12.00 -18.74
CA GLY A 112 -15.69 11.10 -18.69
C GLY A 112 -16.87 11.60 -19.53
N GLU A 113 -17.92 10.77 -19.65
CA GLU A 113 -19.17 11.11 -20.35
C GLU A 113 -19.78 12.45 -19.88
N SER A 114 -19.64 12.76 -18.59
CA SER A 114 -20.09 14.01 -17.97
C SER A 114 -19.06 14.55 -16.97
N GLY A 115 -19.28 15.79 -16.52
CA GLY A 115 -18.42 16.44 -15.53
C GLY A 115 -17.19 17.12 -16.11
N GLU A 116 -16.28 17.54 -15.23
CA GLU A 116 -15.08 18.29 -15.57
C GLU A 116 -13.83 17.43 -15.32
N ALA A 117 -12.82 17.61 -16.17
CA ALA A 117 -11.51 17.05 -15.96
C ALA A 117 -10.59 18.09 -15.31
N LYS A 118 -9.80 17.69 -14.31
CA LYS A 118 -9.04 18.61 -13.45
C LYS A 118 -7.55 18.27 -13.46
N GLY A 119 -6.74 19.29 -13.24
CA GLY A 119 -5.29 19.15 -13.10
C GLY A 119 -4.65 20.36 -12.48
N SER A 120 -3.32 20.35 -12.44
CA SER A 120 -2.50 21.46 -11.98
C SER A 120 -1.30 21.62 -12.90
N ALA A 121 -1.00 22.85 -13.29
CA ALA A 121 0.34 23.21 -13.76
C ALA A 121 1.20 23.55 -12.54
N VAL A 122 2.52 23.35 -12.65
CA VAL A 122 3.47 23.73 -11.60
C VAL A 122 4.39 24.81 -12.16
N ALA A 123 4.34 26.00 -11.57
CA ALA A 123 5.20 27.11 -11.92
C ALA A 123 6.28 27.28 -10.84
N GLU A 124 7.56 27.09 -11.19
CA GLU A 124 8.67 27.29 -10.24
C GLU A 124 8.85 28.78 -9.88
N GLU A 125 8.51 29.66 -10.82
CA GLU A 125 8.56 31.11 -10.68
C GLU A 125 7.22 31.72 -11.17
N ALA A 126 7.06 33.04 -11.01
CA ALA A 126 5.90 33.73 -11.58
C ALA A 126 5.90 33.59 -13.12
N VAL A 127 4.74 33.26 -13.68
CA VAL A 127 4.54 33.03 -15.11
C VAL A 127 3.50 34.00 -15.65
N ASP A 128 3.82 34.66 -16.76
CA ASP A 128 2.94 35.55 -17.50
C ASP A 128 2.27 34.82 -18.66
N ASN A 129 1.02 35.19 -18.95
CA ASN A 129 0.23 34.65 -20.07
C ASN A 129 0.20 33.11 -20.09
N LEU A 130 0.00 32.49 -18.93
CA LEU A 130 -0.14 31.04 -18.83
C LEU A 130 -1.40 30.60 -19.58
N THR A 131 -1.24 29.63 -20.47
CA THR A 131 -2.32 29.00 -21.21
C THR A 131 -2.27 27.50 -21.05
N ILE A 132 -3.43 26.88 -20.86
CA ILE A 132 -3.59 25.43 -20.87
C ILE A 132 -4.21 25.05 -22.22
N LYS A 133 -3.51 24.25 -23.00
CA LYS A 133 -3.97 23.74 -24.29
C LYS A 133 -4.40 22.30 -24.14
N VAL A 134 -5.57 21.99 -24.67
CA VAL A 134 -6.14 20.64 -24.72
C VAL A 134 -6.14 20.17 -26.16
N THR A 135 -5.50 19.03 -26.42
CA THR A 135 -5.48 18.38 -27.74
C THR A 135 -6.13 17.00 -27.68
N ASP A 136 -6.80 16.62 -28.75
CA ASP A 136 -7.35 15.26 -28.89
C ASP A 136 -6.28 14.23 -29.29
N ALA A 137 -6.69 12.97 -29.43
CA ALA A 137 -5.82 11.86 -29.83
C ALA A 137 -5.19 12.00 -31.24
N SER A 138 -5.72 12.90 -32.09
CA SER A 138 -5.13 13.22 -33.39
C SER A 138 -4.10 14.35 -33.32
N GLY A 139 -3.93 14.96 -32.15
CA GLY A 139 -3.09 16.13 -31.93
C GLY A 139 -3.75 17.45 -32.33
N GLN A 140 -5.06 17.45 -32.62
CA GLN A 140 -5.79 18.66 -32.93
C GLN A 140 -6.08 19.44 -31.64
N LEU A 141 -5.78 20.74 -31.64
CA LEU A 141 -6.15 21.66 -30.55
C LEU A 141 -7.67 21.79 -30.51
N VAL A 142 -8.27 21.39 -29.39
CA VAL A 142 -9.72 21.44 -29.20
C VAL A 142 -10.16 22.54 -28.24
N ARG A 143 -9.30 22.93 -27.30
CA ARG A 143 -9.59 24.00 -26.33
C ARG A 143 -8.31 24.69 -25.88
N THR A 144 -8.37 26.01 -25.74
CA THR A 144 -7.39 26.80 -25.00
C THR A 144 -8.06 27.42 -23.77
N ILE A 145 -7.40 27.35 -22.62
CA ILE A 145 -7.85 27.95 -21.37
C ILE A 145 -6.80 28.98 -20.97
N ASP A 146 -7.18 30.25 -21.00
CA ASP A 146 -6.31 31.37 -20.60
C ASP A 146 -6.33 31.52 -19.07
N MET A 147 -5.17 31.35 -18.45
CA MET A 147 -4.96 31.51 -17.01
C MET A 147 -4.31 32.85 -16.67
N GLY A 148 -3.87 33.64 -17.65
CA GLY A 148 -3.22 34.92 -17.43
C GLY A 148 -1.91 34.83 -16.63
N THR A 149 -1.60 35.87 -15.86
CA THR A 149 -0.42 35.90 -14.98
C THR A 149 -0.71 35.12 -13.70
N GLN A 150 0.21 34.22 -13.34
CA GLN A 150 0.14 33.38 -12.15
C GLN A 150 1.43 33.51 -11.32
N ALA A 151 1.28 33.45 -10.00
CA ALA A 151 2.43 33.37 -9.10
C ALA A 151 3.10 31.99 -9.17
N ALA A 152 4.30 31.89 -8.62
CA ALA A 152 4.96 30.59 -8.42
C ALA A 152 4.08 29.67 -7.53
N GLY A 153 4.06 28.39 -7.86
CA GLY A 153 3.34 27.34 -7.15
C GLY A 153 2.44 26.50 -8.05
N ALA A 154 1.54 25.77 -7.41
CA ALA A 154 0.55 24.94 -8.08
C ALA A 154 -0.61 25.79 -8.60
N VAL A 155 -0.81 25.80 -9.92
CA VAL A 155 -1.92 26.49 -10.60
C VAL A 155 -2.95 25.45 -11.02
N ARG A 156 -4.06 25.37 -10.26
CA ARG A 156 -5.15 24.44 -10.57
C ARG A 156 -5.98 24.93 -11.75
N PHE A 157 -6.33 24.01 -12.63
CA PHE A 157 -7.25 24.24 -13.74
C PHE A 157 -8.33 23.16 -13.79
N SER A 158 -9.47 23.50 -14.39
CA SER A 158 -10.50 22.54 -14.78
C SER A 158 -10.90 22.78 -16.23
N TRP A 159 -11.24 21.69 -16.91
CA TRP A 159 -11.78 21.70 -18.25
C TRP A 159 -13.16 21.05 -18.24
N ASP A 160 -14.13 21.79 -18.76
CA ASP A 160 -15.54 21.41 -18.87
C ASP A 160 -15.82 20.41 -19.99
N GLY A 161 -14.79 19.85 -20.62
CA GLY A 161 -14.91 18.89 -21.73
C GLY A 161 -15.41 19.49 -23.04
N ASN A 162 -15.58 20.82 -23.12
CA ASN A 162 -16.10 21.47 -24.31
C ASN A 162 -14.98 22.01 -25.20
N ASN A 163 -15.19 21.98 -26.51
CA ASN A 163 -14.30 22.63 -27.47
C ASN A 163 -14.51 24.16 -27.50
N GLU A 164 -13.80 24.87 -28.38
CA GLU A 164 -13.97 26.31 -28.56
C GLU A 164 -15.35 26.74 -29.07
N ALA A 165 -16.06 25.85 -29.79
CA ALA A 165 -17.43 26.10 -30.23
C ALA A 165 -18.48 25.88 -29.12
N GLY A 166 -18.05 25.43 -27.93
CA GLY A 166 -18.94 25.10 -26.82
C GLY A 166 -19.61 23.73 -26.93
N GLU A 167 -19.18 22.89 -27.88
CA GLU A 167 -19.68 21.53 -28.04
C GLU A 167 -18.93 20.57 -27.12
N ARG A 168 -19.66 19.70 -26.42
CA ARG A 168 -19.09 18.68 -25.57
C ARG A 168 -18.38 17.63 -26.42
N LEU A 169 -17.13 17.34 -26.07
CA LEU A 169 -16.35 16.31 -26.72
C LEU A 169 -16.65 14.91 -26.14
N PRO A 170 -16.41 13.84 -26.92
CA PRO A 170 -16.56 12.47 -26.46
C PRO A 170 -15.68 12.16 -25.24
N GLU A 171 -16.12 11.18 -24.44
CA GLU A 171 -15.26 10.63 -23.39
C GLU A 171 -14.00 10.02 -24.00
N GLY A 172 -12.90 10.11 -23.26
CA GLY A 172 -11.61 9.61 -23.72
C GLY A 172 -10.43 10.35 -23.11
N GLU A 173 -9.26 10.05 -23.64
CA GLU A 173 -8.02 10.65 -23.21
C GLU A 173 -7.66 11.82 -24.12
N TYR A 174 -7.28 12.92 -23.48
CA TYR A 174 -6.82 14.14 -24.12
C TYR A 174 -5.42 14.48 -23.62
N THR A 175 -4.64 15.20 -24.41
CA THR A 175 -3.32 15.69 -23.97
C THR A 175 -3.43 17.15 -23.57
N ILE A 176 -2.76 17.48 -22.46
CA ILE A 176 -2.70 18.82 -21.89
C ILE A 176 -1.27 19.32 -21.97
N THR A 177 -1.10 20.53 -22.47
CA THR A 177 0.14 21.28 -22.34
C THR A 177 -0.11 22.61 -21.65
N ALA A 178 0.75 22.95 -20.69
CA ALA A 178 0.76 24.26 -20.06
C ALA A 178 1.93 25.05 -20.63
N GLU A 179 1.68 26.26 -21.12
CA GLU A 179 2.71 27.11 -21.71
C GLU A 179 2.51 28.55 -21.25
N GLY A 180 3.60 29.23 -20.94
CA GLY A 180 3.59 30.62 -20.49
C GLY A 180 4.97 31.24 -20.58
N SER A 181 5.12 32.48 -20.12
CA SER A 181 6.41 33.18 -20.11
C SER A 181 6.93 33.38 -18.70
N THR A 182 8.14 32.88 -18.43
CA THR A 182 8.87 33.11 -17.19
C THR A 182 10.06 34.03 -17.48
N ASN A 183 10.15 35.18 -16.80
CA ASN A 183 11.19 36.19 -17.04
C ASN A 183 11.33 36.65 -18.51
N GLY A 184 10.22 36.63 -19.27
CA GLY A 184 10.20 37.02 -20.69
C GLY A 184 10.61 35.92 -21.67
N GLU A 185 10.96 34.72 -21.19
CA GLU A 185 11.19 33.53 -22.02
C GLU A 185 9.96 32.65 -22.04
N PHE A 186 9.54 32.17 -23.20
CA PHE A 186 8.37 31.30 -23.35
C PHE A 186 8.76 29.84 -23.21
N SER A 187 8.08 29.10 -22.33
CA SER A 187 8.39 27.70 -22.04
C SER A 187 7.14 26.91 -21.67
N SER A 188 7.25 25.58 -21.74
CA SER A 188 6.24 24.66 -21.21
C SER A 188 6.45 24.43 -19.73
N LEU A 189 5.37 24.33 -18.97
CA LEU A 189 5.37 24.03 -17.54
C LEU A 189 5.01 22.55 -17.31
N PRO A 190 5.57 21.90 -16.28
CA PRO A 190 5.12 20.59 -15.84
C PRO A 190 3.62 20.61 -15.50
N VAL A 191 2.92 19.55 -15.88
CA VAL A 191 1.50 19.37 -15.62
C VAL A 191 1.29 18.07 -14.84
N ALA A 192 0.37 18.13 -13.90
CA ALA A 192 -0.14 16.98 -13.19
C ALA A 192 -1.66 16.87 -13.39
N THR A 193 -2.16 15.66 -13.57
CA THR A 193 -3.58 15.37 -13.77
C THR A 193 -4.07 14.31 -12.78
N PHE A 194 -5.36 14.36 -12.48
CA PHE A 194 -5.97 13.37 -11.59
C PHE A 194 -6.16 12.04 -12.31
N LYS A 195 -5.67 10.97 -11.69
CA LYS A 195 -5.77 9.59 -12.17
C LYS A 195 -6.48 8.73 -11.15
N ASN A 196 -7.40 7.91 -11.62
CA ASN A 196 -8.13 6.97 -10.77
C ASN A 196 -7.17 5.89 -10.25
N ILE A 197 -7.25 5.61 -8.95
CA ILE A 197 -6.50 4.53 -8.30
C ILE A 197 -7.30 3.23 -8.45
N GLU A 198 -6.79 2.31 -9.25
CA GLU A 198 -7.45 1.03 -9.55
C GLU A 198 -7.15 -0.03 -8.49
N SER A 199 -5.91 -0.07 -8.02
CA SER A 199 -5.48 -0.98 -6.97
C SER A 199 -4.27 -0.45 -6.24
N VAL A 200 -3.97 -1.06 -5.10
CA VAL A 200 -2.79 -0.71 -4.30
C VAL A 200 -2.05 -2.00 -3.95
N ASN A 201 -0.73 -1.96 -4.07
CA ASN A 201 0.16 -3.03 -3.69
C ASN A 201 1.00 -2.56 -2.49
N ILE A 202 1.08 -3.40 -1.47
CA ILE A 202 1.92 -3.15 -0.29
C ILE A 202 3.07 -4.13 -0.33
N ASN A 203 4.25 -3.62 -0.65
CA ASN A 203 5.50 -4.37 -0.50
C ASN A 203 6.20 -3.82 0.73
N GLY A 204 6.25 -4.60 1.82
CA GLY A 204 6.65 -4.12 3.15
C GLY A 204 7.87 -3.19 3.19
N SER A 205 8.93 -3.49 2.43
CA SER A 205 10.13 -2.66 2.32
C SER A 205 10.08 -1.54 1.27
N SER A 206 9.23 -1.66 0.24
CA SER A 206 9.11 -0.70 -0.87
C SER A 206 7.97 0.31 -0.68
N GLY A 207 7.26 0.22 0.46
CA GLY A 207 6.14 1.09 0.78
C GLY A 207 4.86 0.76 0.00
N ILE A 208 4.01 1.77 -0.14
CA ILE A 208 2.72 1.65 -0.83
C ILE A 208 2.91 2.03 -2.29
N ILE A 209 2.55 1.12 -3.20
CA ILE A 209 2.53 1.33 -4.65
C ILE A 209 1.07 1.42 -5.10
N ILE A 210 0.74 2.49 -5.78
CA ILE A 210 -0.58 2.75 -6.35
C ILE A 210 -0.54 2.35 -7.82
N ASN A 211 -1.53 1.58 -8.26
CA ASN A 211 -1.71 1.27 -9.67
C ASN A 211 -2.83 2.13 -10.23
N THR A 212 -2.50 2.84 -11.30
CA THR A 212 -3.45 3.59 -12.13
C THR A 212 -3.42 3.03 -13.54
N LYS A 213 -4.32 3.49 -14.40
CA LYS A 213 -4.33 3.16 -15.83
C LYS A 213 -3.00 3.48 -16.54
N GLU A 214 -2.25 4.47 -16.05
CA GLU A 214 -0.93 4.88 -16.57
C GLU A 214 0.22 3.97 -16.07
N GLY A 215 -0.06 3.13 -15.07
CA GLY A 215 0.92 2.23 -14.47
C GLY A 215 1.06 2.39 -12.96
N ALA A 216 2.10 1.74 -12.44
CA ALA A 216 2.41 1.67 -11.03
C ALA A 216 3.29 2.85 -10.59
N VAL A 217 2.85 3.59 -9.57
CA VAL A 217 3.56 4.75 -9.01
C VAL A 217 3.66 4.60 -7.49
N ARG A 218 4.76 5.06 -6.89
CA ARG A 218 4.88 5.05 -5.43
C ARG A 218 4.00 6.13 -4.83
N LEU A 219 3.37 5.84 -3.69
CA LEU A 219 2.57 6.83 -2.96
C LEU A 219 3.35 8.13 -2.64
N THR A 220 4.67 8.04 -2.45
CA THR A 220 5.53 9.21 -2.21
C THR A 220 5.69 10.14 -3.40
N ASP A 221 5.44 9.64 -4.61
CA ASP A 221 5.60 10.37 -5.85
C ASP A 221 4.24 11.01 -6.28
N VAL A 222 3.18 10.79 -5.50
CA VAL A 222 1.85 11.39 -5.68
C VAL A 222 1.83 12.78 -5.05
N ALA A 223 1.41 13.79 -5.80
CA ALA A 223 1.33 15.15 -5.31
C ALA A 223 0.14 15.39 -4.38
N GLU A 224 -1.02 14.78 -4.67
CA GLU A 224 -2.26 14.95 -3.92
C GLU A 224 -3.19 13.73 -4.10
N ILE A 225 -4.02 13.43 -3.10
CA ILE A 225 -5.09 12.42 -3.21
C ILE A 225 -6.44 13.08 -2.87
N ALA A 226 -7.42 12.91 -3.76
CA ALA A 226 -8.80 13.36 -3.61
C ALA A 226 -9.76 12.15 -3.43
#